data_AF-A0A9Q0PGS5-F1
#
_entry.id   AF-A0A9Q0PGS5-F1
#
_cell.length_a   1.000
_cell.length_b   1.000
_cell.length_c   1.000
_cell.angle_alpha   90.00
_cell.angle_beta   90.00
_cell.angle_gamma   90.00
#
_symmetry.space_group_name_H-M   'P 1'
#
loop_
_entity.id
_entity.type
_entity.pdbx_description
1 polymer ?
#
loop_
_entity_poly.entity_id
_entity_poly.type
_entity_poly.pdbx_seq_one_letter_code
_entity_poly.pdbx_strand_id
1 'polypeptide(L)'
;MQCRRKGVLGKIIDPHIAASINEESLKTYVEAAEKCLAEHGVDRPGMGDVLWNLEFALQLQETSSQTQTDLPEGKSTSDHIIAFEKPTGRVCGEDSGVSAGDDSQVTVTSPLFSQIGDFQGR
;
A
#
# COMPACT_ATOMS: atom_id res chain seq x y z
N MET A 1 7.22 8.47 12.43
CA MET A 1 8.18 9.23 11.60
C MET A 1 8.31 10.66 12.11
N GLN A 2 9.46 11.08 12.64
CA GLN A 2 9.61 12.42 13.22
C GLN A 2 9.71 13.52 12.14
N CYS A 3 10.10 13.19 10.91
CA CYS A 3 10.37 14.16 9.85
C CYS A 3 9.13 14.94 9.40
N ARG A 4 7.97 14.27 9.31
CA ARG A 4 6.68 14.92 9.03
C ARG A 4 6.23 15.82 10.18
N ARG A 5 6.32 15.33 11.42
CA ARG A 5 5.90 16.09 12.62
C ARG A 5 6.78 17.30 12.91
N LYS A 6 8.06 17.24 12.53
CA LYS A 6 9.02 18.33 12.68
C LYS A 6 9.01 19.33 11.51
N GLY A 7 8.14 19.15 10.51
CA GLY A 7 8.08 20.03 9.33
C GLY A 7 9.35 20.00 8.46
N VAL A 8 10.21 18.99 8.62
CA VAL A 8 11.50 18.86 7.89
C VAL A 8 11.38 17.97 6.65
N LEU A 9 10.16 17.74 6.18
CA LEU A 9 9.90 16.86 5.04
C LEU A 9 10.62 17.36 3.78
N GLY A 10 10.68 18.68 3.55
CA GLY A 10 11.43 19.29 2.45
C GLY A 10 12.93 18.98 2.44
N LYS A 11 13.52 18.51 3.55
CA LYS A 11 14.94 18.15 3.63
C LYS A 11 15.24 16.71 3.26
N ILE A 12 14.22 15.84 3.25
CA ILE A 12 14.37 14.40 2.94
C ILE A 12 13.91 14.06 1.53
N ILE A 13 13.16 14.96 0.89
CA ILE A 13 12.70 14.79 -0.48
C ILE A 13 13.89 14.95 -1.42
N ASP A 14 13.92 14.11 -2.46
CA ASP A 14 14.94 14.19 -3.48
C ASP A 14 14.91 15.58 -4.17
N PRO A 15 16.03 16.30 -4.25
CA PRO A 15 16.08 17.63 -4.86
C PRO A 15 15.59 17.69 -6.31
N HIS A 16 15.71 16.59 -7.07
CA HIS A 16 15.29 16.51 -8.46
C HIS A 16 13.77 16.43 -8.62
N ILE A 17 13.06 15.85 -7.64
CA ILE A 17 11.59 15.72 -7.68
C ILE A 17 10.89 16.80 -6.85
N ALA A 18 11.61 17.47 -5.95
CA ALA A 18 11.04 18.51 -5.07
C ALA A 18 10.40 19.68 -5.84
N ALA A 19 10.85 19.95 -7.07
CA ALA A 19 10.31 21.03 -7.91
C ALA A 19 9.10 20.62 -8.75
N SER A 20 8.89 19.32 -9.00
CA SER A 20 7.84 18.80 -9.90
C SER A 20 6.72 18.05 -9.18
N ILE A 21 6.90 17.74 -7.90
CA ILE A 21 5.92 16.98 -7.12
C ILE A 21 4.77 17.86 -6.63
N ASN A 22 3.56 17.31 -6.68
CA ASN A 22 2.37 17.89 -6.09
C ASN A 22 2.36 17.70 -4.57
N GLU A 23 1.96 18.75 -3.84
CA GLU A 23 1.94 18.73 -2.38
C GLU A 23 0.94 17.71 -1.80
N GLU A 24 -0.23 17.52 -2.40
CA GLU A 24 -1.24 16.55 -1.96
C GLU A 24 -0.82 15.10 -2.24
N SER A 25 -0.20 14.86 -3.40
CA SER A 25 0.39 13.56 -3.74
C SER A 25 1.49 13.19 -2.73
N LEU A 26 2.41 14.13 -2.48
CA LEU A 26 3.49 13.97 -1.51
C LEU A 26 2.96 13.72 -0.10
N LYS A 27 1.92 14.45 0.32
CA LYS A 27 1.29 14.25 1.63
C LYS A 27 0.75 12.83 1.78
N THR A 28 -0.01 12.35 0.79
CA THR A 28 -0.57 11.00 0.76
C THR A 28 0.52 9.92 0.82
N TYR A 29 1.57 10.08 0.01
CA TYR A 29 2.72 9.17 -0.01
C TYR A 29 3.40 9.08 1.37
N VAL A 30 3.65 10.23 1.98
CA VAL A 30 4.34 10.32 3.27
C VAL A 30 3.44 9.81 4.42
N GLU A 31 2.13 9.94 4.29
CA GLU A 31 1.16 9.31 5.19
C GLU A 31 1.24 7.79 5.15
N ALA A 32 1.22 7.20 3.95
CA ALA A 32 1.40 5.76 3.77
C ALA A 32 2.76 5.28 4.31
N ALA A 33 3.84 5.97 3.96
CA ALA A 33 5.20 5.63 4.40
C ALA A 33 5.36 5.64 5.93
N GLU A 34 4.68 6.54 6.65
CA GLU A 34 4.71 6.52 8.12
C GLU A 34 4.01 5.30 8.70
N LYS A 35 2.87 4.89 8.13
CA LYS A 35 2.15 3.70 8.60
C LYS A 35 2.98 2.44 8.33
N CYS A 36 3.64 2.36 7.16
CA CYS A 36 4.56 1.25 6.85
C CYS A 36 5.73 1.16 7.83
N LEU A 37 6.20 2.30 8.33
CA LEU A 37 7.31 2.41 9.29
C LEU A 37 6.83 2.54 10.75
N ALA A 38 5.61 2.08 11.05
CA ALA A 38 5.12 2.02 12.42
C ALA A 38 5.98 1.05 13.26
N GLU A 39 6.17 1.41 14.52
CA GLU A 39 6.97 0.64 15.49
C GLU A 39 6.37 -0.75 15.73
N HIS A 40 5.03 -0.81 15.82
CA HIS A 40 4.30 -2.06 16.00
C HIS A 40 3.79 -2.59 14.66
N GLY A 41 3.95 -3.90 14.44
CA GLY A 41 3.51 -4.55 13.20
C GLY A 41 2.00 -4.50 12.96
N VAL A 42 1.20 -4.46 14.03
CA VAL A 42 -0.27 -4.38 13.96
C VAL A 42 -0.78 -3.05 13.38
N ASP A 43 0.03 -2.00 13.45
CA ASP A 43 -0.28 -0.68 12.90
C ASP A 43 0.14 -0.55 11.43
N ARG A 44 0.90 -1.53 10.91
CA ARG A 44 1.37 -1.50 9.52
C ARG A 44 0.25 -1.94 8.59
N PRO A 45 0.03 -1.22 7.48
CA PRO A 45 -1.01 -1.55 6.52
C PRO A 45 -0.68 -2.86 5.79
N GLY A 46 -1.72 -3.54 5.31
CA GLY A 46 -1.55 -4.66 4.38
C GLY A 46 -1.05 -4.16 3.02
N MET A 47 -0.44 -5.05 2.21
CA MET A 47 0.10 -4.64 0.90
C MET A 47 -0.97 -4.07 -0.04
N GLY A 48 -2.23 -4.53 0.08
CA GLY A 48 -3.35 -3.97 -0.69
C GLY A 48 -3.63 -2.50 -0.35
N ASP A 49 -3.63 -2.15 0.95
CA ASP A 49 -3.79 -0.76 1.39
C ASP A 49 -2.61 0.11 0.93
N VAL A 50 -1.39 -0.44 0.94
CA VAL A 50 -0.21 0.28 0.45
C VAL A 50 -0.36 0.60 -1.04
N LEU A 51 -0.70 -0.40 -1.87
CA LEU A 51 -0.94 -0.20 -3.30
C LEU A 51 -2.03 0.84 -3.55
N TRP A 52 -3.14 0.76 -2.80
CA TRP A 52 -4.22 1.73 -2.88
C TRP A 52 -3.75 3.17 -2.63
N ASN A 53 -2.96 3.40 -1.56
CA ASN A 53 -2.45 4.74 -1.26
C ASN A 53 -1.47 5.24 -2.34
N LEU A 54 -0.70 4.35 -2.97
CA LEU A 54 0.22 4.72 -4.05
C LEU A 54 -0.53 5.09 -5.33
N GLU A 55 -1.56 4.34 -5.70
CA GLU A 55 -2.41 4.65 -6.84
C GLU A 55 -3.15 5.98 -6.63
N PHE A 56 -3.69 6.20 -5.42
CA PHE A 56 -4.31 7.47 -5.07
C PHE A 56 -3.33 8.64 -5.11
N ALA A 57 -2.10 8.46 -4.60
CA ALA A 57 -1.06 9.50 -4.69
C ALA A 57 -0.68 9.81 -6.15
N LEU A 58 -0.65 8.80 -7.03
CA LEU A 58 -0.40 9.00 -8.46
C LEU A 58 -1.52 9.81 -9.12
N GLN A 59 -2.78 9.48 -8.84
CA GLN A 59 -3.93 10.22 -9.36
C GLN A 59 -3.88 11.71 -8.96
N LEU A 60 -3.48 12.03 -7.73
CA LEU A 60 -3.29 13.42 -7.28
C LEU A 60 -2.17 14.14 -8.05
N GLN A 61 -1.09 13.43 -8.39
CA GLN A 61 0.00 14.00 -9.18
C GLN A 61 -0.45 14.31 -10.62
N GLU A 62 -1.14 13.38 -11.26
CA GLU A 62 -1.60 13.49 -12.65
C GLU A 62 -2.66 14.59 -12.83
N THR A 63 -3.65 14.63 -11.94
CA THR A 63 -4.71 15.65 -11.95
C THR A 63 -4.16 17.07 -11.79
N SER A 64 -3.11 17.23 -10.99
CA SER A 64 -2.45 18.53 -10.83
C SER A 64 -1.58 18.95 -12.01
N SER A 65 -1.09 17.98 -12.80
CA SER A 65 -0.30 18.27 -14.00
C SER A 65 -1.18 18.73 -15.16
N GLN A 66 -2.47 18.33 -15.17
CA GLN A 66 -3.44 18.74 -16.19
C GLN A 66 -3.89 20.19 -16.07
N THR A 67 -3.75 20.83 -14.90
CA THR A 67 -4.15 22.24 -14.70
C THR A 67 -3.08 23.25 -15.07
N GLN A 68 -1.89 22.80 -15.50
CA GLN A 68 -0.74 23.66 -15.82
C GLN A 68 -0.47 23.84 -17.33
N THR A 69 -1.39 23.42 -18.19
CA THR A 69 -1.30 23.64 -19.65
C THR A 69 -2.40 24.56 -20.16
N ASP A 70 -2.07 25.83 -20.33
CA ASP A 70 -2.72 26.72 -21.30
C ASP A 70 -2.44 26.16 -22.73
N LEU A 71 -3.44 25.45 -23.30
CA LEU A 71 -3.86 25.23 -24.72
C LEU A 71 -2.85 25.23 -25.91
N PRO A 72 -3.16 24.58 -27.07
CA PRO A 72 -3.96 23.37 -27.32
C PRO A 72 -3.28 22.30 -28.23
N GLU A 73 -3.97 21.14 -28.36
CA GLU A 73 -3.98 20.19 -29.51
C GLU A 73 -3.16 18.88 -29.39
N GLY A 74 -3.89 17.74 -29.30
CA GLY A 74 -3.33 16.39 -29.53
C GLY A 74 -3.96 15.27 -28.68
N LYS A 75 -5.06 14.69 -29.17
CA LYS A 75 -5.74 13.49 -28.64
C LYS A 75 -4.78 12.34 -28.25
N SER A 76 -5.01 11.73 -27.07
CA SER A 76 -5.14 10.28 -26.98
C SER A 76 -6.03 9.87 -25.80
N THR A 77 -7.19 9.35 -26.13
CA THR A 77 -8.16 8.70 -25.26
C THR A 77 -7.67 7.31 -24.87
N SER A 78 -7.60 7.01 -23.57
CA SER A 78 -7.73 5.67 -22.95
C SER A 78 -7.56 5.85 -21.44
N ASP A 79 -8.65 5.96 -20.67
CA ASP A 79 -9.40 4.85 -20.05
C ASP A 79 -8.83 4.45 -18.68
N HIS A 80 -9.59 4.81 -17.64
CA HIS A 80 -9.98 4.02 -16.45
C HIS A 80 -9.98 4.84 -15.15
N ILE A 81 -11.04 5.61 -14.95
CA ILE A 81 -11.47 6.00 -13.60
C ILE A 81 -12.12 4.75 -12.99
N ILE A 82 -11.36 3.97 -12.24
CA ILE A 82 -11.95 3.02 -11.29
C ILE A 82 -11.80 3.67 -9.92
N ALA A 83 -12.86 4.32 -9.46
CA ALA A 83 -12.99 4.72 -8.07
C ALA A 83 -13.14 3.43 -7.24
N PHE A 84 -12.02 2.88 -6.78
CA PHE A 84 -12.05 1.80 -5.79
C PHE A 84 -12.33 2.44 -4.44
N GLU A 85 -13.56 2.36 -3.93
CA GLU A 85 -13.78 2.77 -2.56
C GLU A 85 -12.98 1.86 -1.61
N LYS A 86 -12.31 2.48 -0.64
CA LYS A 86 -11.49 1.86 0.41
C LYS A 86 -12.13 0.56 0.93
N PRO A 87 -11.45 -0.60 0.89
CA PRO A 87 -11.99 -1.82 1.47
C PRO A 87 -12.02 -1.67 3.00
N THR A 88 -13.21 -1.42 3.57
CA THR A 88 -13.45 -1.55 5.00
C THR A 88 -13.51 -3.02 5.38
N GLY A 89 -12.35 -3.62 5.68
CA GLY A 89 -12.24 -4.96 6.27
C GLY A 89 -12.25 -4.89 7.80
N ARG A 90 -13.43 -5.11 8.42
CA ARG A 90 -13.62 -5.45 9.83
C ARG A 90 -14.70 -6.56 9.81
N VAL A 91 -14.48 -7.80 10.24
CA VAL A 91 -14.23 -8.30 11.61
C VAL A 91 -13.78 -9.77 11.50
N CYS A 92 -12.78 -10.20 12.27
CA CYS A 92 -12.67 -11.59 12.71
C CYS A 92 -13.41 -11.71 14.05
N GLY A 93 -14.38 -12.63 14.11
CA GLY A 93 -15.18 -12.92 15.30
C GLY A 93 -15.86 -14.28 15.14
N GLU A 94 -15.28 -15.24 15.83
CA GLU A 94 -15.76 -16.59 16.16
C GLU A 94 -17.17 -16.64 16.79
N ASP A 95 -18.03 -17.57 16.35
CA ASP A 95 -18.72 -18.56 17.21
C ASP A 95 -19.55 -19.59 16.39
N SER A 96 -19.26 -20.86 16.66
CA SER A 96 -20.04 -22.10 16.62
C SER A 96 -21.13 -22.37 15.57
N GLY A 97 -20.84 -23.40 14.76
CA GLY A 97 -21.76 -24.56 14.67
C GLY A 97 -22.19 -24.97 13.27
N VAL A 98 -21.44 -25.86 12.61
CA VAL A 98 -21.99 -26.95 11.78
C VAL A 98 -20.96 -28.07 11.64
N SER A 99 -21.37 -29.29 12.01
CA SER A 99 -20.62 -30.52 11.76
C SER A 99 -21.01 -31.07 10.39
N ALA A 100 -20.03 -31.28 9.52
CA ALA A 100 -20.06 -32.28 8.46
C ALA A 100 -18.62 -32.47 7.97
N GLY A 101 -18.09 -33.68 8.12
CA GLY A 101 -16.75 -34.01 7.64
C GLY A 101 -16.68 -34.11 6.13
N ASP A 102 -15.55 -33.68 5.56
CA ASP A 102 -14.95 -34.30 4.38
C ASP A 102 -13.45 -33.95 4.35
N ASP A 103 -12.63 -34.96 4.12
CA ASP A 103 -11.17 -34.96 4.19
C ASP A 103 -10.57 -34.55 2.84
N SER A 104 -9.75 -33.50 2.81
CA SER A 104 -8.94 -33.17 1.64
C SER A 104 -7.65 -32.47 2.09
N GLN A 105 -6.73 -33.28 2.60
CA GLN A 105 -5.33 -32.96 2.73
C GLN A 105 -4.70 -32.82 1.33
N VAL A 106 -4.35 -31.60 0.93
CA VAL A 106 -3.44 -31.37 -0.22
C VAL A 106 -2.08 -30.96 0.32
N THR A 107 -1.30 -31.95 0.74
CA THR A 107 0.11 -31.77 1.10
C THR A 107 0.93 -31.56 -0.17
N VAL A 108 1.38 -30.32 -0.40
CA VAL A 108 2.46 -30.04 -1.37
C VAL A 108 3.79 -30.33 -0.68
N THR A 109 4.09 -31.61 -0.45
CA THR A 109 5.40 -32.06 0.01
C THR A 109 6.36 -32.05 -1.18
N SER A 110 7.07 -30.95 -1.36
CA SER A 110 8.28 -30.99 -2.19
C SER A 110 9.33 -31.84 -1.45
N PRO A 111 10.02 -32.81 -2.10
CA PRO A 111 10.93 -33.76 -1.43
C PRO A 111 12.20 -33.14 -0.79
N LEU A 112 12.37 -31.82 -0.80
CA LEU A 112 13.61 -31.15 -0.40
C LEU A 112 13.69 -30.82 1.09
N PHE A 113 12.63 -31.01 1.87
CA PHE A 113 12.62 -30.60 3.29
C PHE A 113 12.69 -31.76 4.30
N SER A 114 13.09 -32.96 3.88
CA SER A 114 13.22 -34.12 4.79
C SER A 114 14.49 -34.13 5.65
N GLN A 115 15.28 -33.04 5.70
CA GLN A 115 16.60 -33.07 6.34
C GLN A 115 16.94 -31.89 7.24
N ILE A 116 15.97 -31.18 7.80
CA ILE A 116 16.24 -30.23 8.89
C ILE A 116 15.33 -30.57 10.09
N GLY A 117 15.69 -31.65 10.79
CA GLY A 117 15.17 -31.96 12.11
C GLY A 117 15.90 -31.14 13.17
N ASP A 118 15.10 -30.51 14.04
CA ASP A 118 15.46 -29.94 15.36
C ASP A 118 16.32 -28.67 15.39
N PHE A 119 15.68 -27.53 15.11
CA PHE A 119 16.16 -26.23 15.61
C PHE A 119 15.49 -25.91 16.95
N GLN A 120 16.12 -26.32 18.05
CA GLN A 120 15.69 -25.91 19.40
C GLN A 120 16.17 -24.47 19.65
N GLY A 121 15.25 -23.50 19.52
CA GLY A 121 15.48 -22.11 19.88
C GLY A 121 15.63 -21.95 21.41
N ARG A 122 16.54 -21.07 21.82
CA ARG A 122 16.90 -20.78 23.21
C ARG A 122 15.94 -19.80 23.87
#